data_AF-A0A524NJD9-F1
#
_entry.id   AF-A0A524NJD9-F1
#
_cell.length_a   1.000
_cell.length_b   1.000
_cell.length_c   1.000
_cell.angle_alpha   90.00
_cell.angle_beta   90.00
_cell.angle_gamma   90.00
#
_symmetry.space_group_name_H-M   'P 1'
#
loop_
_entity.id
_entity.type
_entity.pdbx_description
1 polymer ?
#
loop_
_entity_poly.entity_id
_entity_poly.type
_entity_poly.pdbx_seq_one_letter_code
_entity_poly.pdbx_strand_id
1 'polypeptide(L)'
;MADDSTRSSAEEEINQEAFAAFAAKGGQGPIVMLNLLKFKPDGGLESYMTYGEAVAPLLEKVGGKINYRGAADELMIGAEDWDLIALVEYPTRQAFIDMVTSDAYQAIMHYREEALVRSVLYASNPLG
;
A
#
# COMPACT_ATOMS: atom_id res chain seq x y z
N MET A 1 -13.11 -27.55 0.54
CA MET A 1 -12.00 -26.86 -0.14
C MET A 1 -12.61 -25.66 -0.81
N ALA A 2 -12.50 -24.48 -0.21
CA ALA A 2 -12.84 -23.25 -0.92
C ALA A 2 -11.78 -23.06 -2.00
N ASP A 3 -12.21 -22.68 -3.19
CA ASP A 3 -11.34 -22.32 -4.32
C ASP A 3 -10.39 -21.19 -3.88
N ASP A 4 -9.09 -21.43 -4.05
CA ASP A 4 -8.00 -20.51 -3.71
C ASP A 4 -8.18 -19.15 -4.43
N SER A 5 -8.80 -19.18 -5.61
CA SER A 5 -9.14 -17.98 -6.39
C SER A 5 -10.19 -17.09 -5.73
N THR A 6 -11.05 -17.62 -4.85
CA THR A 6 -12.08 -16.82 -4.17
C THR A 6 -11.57 -16.20 -2.87
N ARG A 7 -10.47 -16.72 -2.29
CA ARG A 7 -9.80 -16.11 -1.13
C ARG A 7 -8.90 -14.95 -1.54
N SER A 8 -8.19 -15.09 -2.66
CA SER A 8 -7.25 -14.09 -3.17
C SER A 8 -7.91 -12.74 -3.49
N SER A 9 -9.13 -12.71 -4.03
CA SER A 9 -9.78 -11.44 -4.37
C SER A 9 -10.28 -10.65 -3.14
N ALA A 10 -10.71 -11.34 -2.09
CA ALA A 10 -11.23 -10.70 -0.87
C ALA A 10 -10.15 -10.03 -0.01
N GLU A 11 -8.88 -10.41 -0.19
CA GLU A 11 -7.75 -9.89 0.58
C GLU A 11 -7.17 -8.58 0.01
N GLU A 12 -7.42 -8.27 -1.28
CA GLU A 12 -7.05 -6.99 -1.90
C GLU A 12 -8.19 -5.95 -1.88
N GLU A 13 -9.42 -6.35 -1.57
CA GLU A 13 -10.52 -5.41 -1.41
C GLU A 13 -10.28 -4.47 -0.22
N ILE A 14 -10.43 -3.16 -0.46
CA ILE A 14 -10.35 -2.17 0.62
C ILE A 14 -11.40 -2.50 1.67
N ASN A 15 -10.95 -2.68 2.92
CA ASN A 15 -11.82 -2.74 4.07
C ASN A 15 -12.53 -1.38 4.25
N GLN A 16 -13.78 -1.31 3.79
CA GLN A 16 -14.59 -0.09 3.75
C GLN A 16 -14.85 0.50 5.13
N GLU A 17 -15.07 -0.35 6.15
CA GLU A 17 -15.27 0.11 7.52
C GLU A 17 -13.99 0.75 8.08
N ALA A 18 -12.84 0.09 7.88
CA ALA A 18 -11.55 0.63 8.29
C ALA A 18 -11.20 1.91 7.53
N PHE A 19 -11.50 1.99 6.23
CA PHE A 19 -11.29 3.19 5.41
C PHE A 19 -12.18 4.35 5.87
N ALA A 20 -13.47 4.10 6.15
CA ALA A 20 -14.38 5.09 6.69
C ALA A 20 -13.91 5.58 8.07
N ALA A 21 -13.47 4.67 8.95
CA ALA A 21 -12.89 5.04 10.24
C ALA A 21 -11.58 5.81 10.10
N PHE A 22 -10.75 5.47 9.12
CA PHE A 22 -9.53 6.19 8.77
C PHE A 22 -9.84 7.62 8.32
N ALA A 23 -10.82 7.80 7.44
CA ALA A 23 -11.25 9.11 6.93
C ALA A 23 -11.92 9.96 8.02
N ALA A 24 -12.77 9.35 8.85
CA ALA A 24 -13.47 10.03 9.95
C ALA A 24 -12.52 10.55 11.03
N LYS A 25 -11.36 9.91 11.21
CA LYS A 25 -10.28 10.41 12.08
C LYS A 25 -9.56 11.64 11.51
N GLY A 26 -10.07 12.28 10.45
CA GLY A 26 -9.50 13.46 9.80
C GLY A 26 -8.81 14.40 10.79
N GLY A 27 -7.59 14.86 10.46
CA GLY A 27 -6.78 15.55 11.44
C GLY A 27 -5.35 15.87 11.03
N GLN A 28 -4.69 16.60 11.93
CA GLN A 28 -3.31 17.06 11.86
C GLN A 28 -2.34 15.97 12.36
N GLY A 29 -1.16 15.94 11.76
CA GLY A 29 -0.05 15.10 12.21
C GLY A 29 0.23 13.94 11.24
N PRO A 30 1.50 13.52 11.17
CA PRO A 30 1.93 12.52 10.21
C PRO A 30 1.29 11.17 10.51
N ILE A 31 1.02 10.44 9.44
CA ILE A 31 0.71 9.01 9.49
C ILE A 31 1.80 8.25 8.73
N VAL A 32 2.07 7.01 9.14
CA VAL A 32 2.96 6.11 8.40
C VAL A 32 2.17 4.89 7.97
N MET A 33 2.14 4.65 6.66
CA MET A 33 1.52 3.52 6.02
C MET A 33 2.55 2.39 5.88
N LEU A 34 2.35 1.31 6.63
CA LEU A 34 3.06 0.04 6.42
C LEU A 34 2.48 -0.66 5.20
N ASN A 35 3.35 -1.04 4.27
CA ASN A 35 3.03 -1.88 3.13
C ASN A 35 3.86 -3.16 3.22
N LEU A 36 3.19 -4.31 3.22
CA LEU A 36 3.79 -5.62 3.02
C LEU A 36 3.23 -6.19 1.72
N LEU A 37 4.09 -6.57 0.79
CA LEU A 37 3.69 -6.89 -0.58
C LEU A 37 4.20 -8.25 -1.01
N LYS A 38 3.33 -9.04 -1.62
CA LYS A 38 3.65 -10.31 -2.28
C LYS A 38 3.38 -10.17 -3.78
N PHE A 39 4.40 -10.32 -4.61
CA PHE A 39 4.31 -10.14 -6.04
C PHE A 39 3.74 -11.37 -6.74
N LYS A 40 3.09 -11.14 -7.89
CA LYS A 40 2.78 -12.21 -8.84
C LYS A 40 4.09 -12.77 -9.41
N PRO A 41 4.16 -14.09 -9.63
CA PRO A 41 5.27 -14.65 -10.38
C PRO A 41 5.30 -14.05 -11.79
N ASP A 42 6.49 -14.01 -12.40
CA ASP A 42 6.69 -13.64 -13.81
C ASP A 42 6.17 -12.25 -14.21
N GLY A 43 6.76 -11.19 -13.66
CA GLY A 43 6.49 -9.80 -14.07
C GLY A 43 5.89 -8.89 -12.98
N GLY A 44 5.55 -9.45 -11.81
CA GLY A 44 4.94 -8.68 -10.73
C GLY A 44 5.84 -7.56 -10.21
N LEU A 45 7.14 -7.82 -10.06
CA LEU A 45 8.11 -6.81 -9.63
C LEU A 45 8.25 -5.69 -10.66
N GLU A 46 8.35 -6.01 -11.94
CA GLU A 46 8.48 -5.05 -13.03
C GLU A 46 7.26 -4.13 -13.13
N SER A 47 6.05 -4.69 -13.01
CA SER A 47 4.82 -3.90 -12.96
C SER A 47 4.77 -3.02 -11.72
N TYR A 48 5.22 -3.52 -10.56
CA TYR A 48 5.30 -2.72 -9.34
C TYR A 48 6.33 -1.57 -9.44
N MET A 49 7.44 -1.78 -10.14
CA MET A 49 8.42 -0.73 -10.39
C MET A 49 7.84 0.36 -11.29
N THR A 50 7.06 -0.02 -12.31
CA THR A 50 6.30 0.92 -13.15
C THR A 50 5.31 1.73 -12.32
N TYR A 51 4.56 1.08 -11.43
CA TYR A 51 3.69 1.75 -10.46
C TYR A 51 4.50 2.73 -9.57
N GLY A 52 5.66 2.30 -9.06
CA GLY A 52 6.54 3.11 -8.23
C GLY A 52 7.00 4.40 -8.91
N GLU A 53 7.40 4.32 -10.17
CA GLU A 53 7.77 5.49 -10.98
C GLU A 53 6.59 6.42 -11.22
N ALA A 54 5.41 5.86 -11.53
CA ALA A 54 4.21 6.62 -11.81
C ALA A 54 3.62 7.30 -10.56
N VAL A 55 3.68 6.66 -9.39
CA VAL A 55 3.11 7.18 -8.14
C VAL A 55 4.02 8.19 -7.45
N ALA A 56 5.34 8.13 -7.66
CA ALA A 56 6.31 9.04 -7.04
C ALA A 56 5.95 10.53 -7.15
N PRO A 57 5.63 11.10 -8.34
CA PRO A 57 5.23 12.51 -8.43
C PRO A 57 3.90 12.82 -7.75
N LEU A 58 2.98 11.85 -7.66
CA LEU A 58 1.70 12.02 -6.96
C LEU A 58 1.90 12.06 -5.44
N LEU A 59 2.77 11.19 -4.94
CA LEU A 59 3.18 11.15 -3.54
C LEU A 59 3.85 12.47 -3.12
N GLU A 60 4.81 12.95 -3.92
CA GLU A 60 5.49 14.22 -3.67
C GLU A 60 4.49 15.40 -3.63
N LYS A 61 3.53 15.43 -4.57
CA LYS A 61 2.52 16.48 -4.66
C LYS A 61 1.65 16.61 -3.40
N VAL A 62 1.38 15.50 -2.70
CA VAL A 62 0.62 15.51 -1.43
C VAL A 62 1.52 15.66 -0.20
N GLY A 63 2.83 15.89 -0.39
CA GLY A 63 3.82 16.01 0.67
C GLY A 63 4.21 14.69 1.34
N GLY A 64 3.88 13.57 0.70
CA GLY A 64 4.26 12.25 1.18
C GLY A 64 5.72 11.92 0.88
N LYS A 65 6.28 10.97 1.63
CA LYS A 65 7.67 10.50 1.46
C LYS A 65 7.80 9.03 1.82
N ILE A 66 8.78 8.37 1.22
CA ILE A 66 9.15 7.00 1.59
C ILE A 66 10.18 7.08 2.71
N ASN A 67 9.82 6.65 3.90
CA ASN A 67 10.73 6.56 5.04
C ASN A 67 11.65 5.34 4.93
N TYR A 68 11.11 4.24 4.40
CA TYR A 68 11.84 2.99 4.21
C TYR A 68 11.24 2.19 3.06
N ARG A 69 12.10 1.49 2.31
CA ARG A 69 11.70 0.38 1.45
C ARG A 69 12.83 -0.65 1.40
N GLY A 70 12.49 -1.93 1.36
CA GLY A 70 13.47 -3.00 1.22
C GLY A 70 12.82 -4.30 0.75
N ALA A 71 13.61 -5.15 0.09
CA ALA A 71 13.24 -6.54 -0.09
C ALA A 71 13.13 -7.19 1.29
N ALA A 72 12.06 -7.96 1.52
CA ALA A 72 11.98 -8.75 2.75
C ALA A 72 12.97 -9.91 2.66
N ASP A 73 13.57 -10.27 3.80
CA ASP A 73 14.55 -11.35 3.90
C ASP A 73 14.07 -12.38 4.96
N GLU A 74 14.94 -12.92 5.80
CA GLU A 74 14.58 -14.01 6.71
C GLU A 74 13.42 -13.66 7.67
N LEU A 75 12.38 -14.51 7.65
CA LEU A 75 11.26 -14.45 8.58
C LEU A 75 11.67 -15.03 9.94
N MET A 76 12.00 -14.15 10.88
CA MET A 76 12.41 -14.56 12.23
C MET A 76 11.23 -15.04 13.09
N ILE A 77 10.05 -14.40 12.97
CA ILE A 77 8.83 -14.72 13.73
C ILE A 77 7.61 -14.42 12.83
N GLY A 78 6.70 -15.38 12.71
CA GLY A 78 5.47 -15.26 11.92
C GLY A 78 5.21 -16.51 11.10
N ALA A 79 4.13 -16.48 10.31
CA ALA A 79 3.79 -17.57 9.38
C ALA A 79 3.69 -17.09 7.92
N GLU A 80 3.72 -15.78 7.68
CA GLU A 80 3.56 -15.18 6.36
C GLU A 80 4.88 -14.61 5.86
N ASP A 81 5.15 -14.83 4.59
CA ASP A 81 6.27 -14.24 3.87
C ASP A 81 5.80 -13.07 2.98
N TRP A 82 6.76 -12.20 2.65
CA TRP A 82 6.57 -11.02 1.84
C TRP A 82 7.78 -10.86 0.93
N ASP A 83 7.62 -10.12 -0.17
CA ASP A 83 8.72 -9.83 -1.09
C ASP A 83 9.25 -8.42 -0.88
N LEU A 84 8.38 -7.47 -0.49
CA LEU A 84 8.75 -6.08 -0.23
C LEU A 84 8.08 -5.52 1.03
N ILE A 85 8.84 -4.74 1.79
CA ILE A 85 8.40 -3.95 2.94
C ILE A 85 8.60 -2.47 2.61
N ALA A 86 7.57 -1.65 2.81
CA ALA A 86 7.69 -0.20 2.69
C ALA A 86 6.96 0.55 3.82
N LEU A 87 7.55 1.68 4.23
CA LEU A 87 6.97 2.66 5.13
C LEU A 87 6.84 3.99 4.40
N VAL A 88 5.59 4.41 4.16
CA VAL A 88 5.29 5.65 3.45
C VAL A 88 4.63 6.63 4.42
N GLU A 89 5.24 7.78 4.64
CA GLU A 89 4.71 8.83 5.50
C GLU A 89 3.88 9.82 4.68
N TYR A 90 2.75 10.24 5.23
CA TYR A 90 1.93 11.33 4.73
C TYR A 90 1.79 12.39 5.82
N PRO A 91 1.75 13.69 5.48
CA PRO A 91 1.65 14.76 6.46
C PRO A 91 0.31 14.74 7.21
N THR A 92 -0.74 14.20 6.59
CA THR A 92 -2.06 13.98 7.19
C THR A 92 -2.74 12.75 6.56
N ARG A 93 -3.81 12.26 7.20
CA ARG A 93 -4.72 11.27 6.60
C ARG A 93 -5.38 11.79 5.32
N GLN A 94 -5.70 13.08 5.27
CA GLN A 94 -6.32 13.70 4.10
C GLN A 94 -5.37 13.67 2.90
N ALA A 95 -4.07 13.91 3.10
CA ALA A 95 -3.08 13.83 2.03
C ALA A 95 -3.03 12.44 1.37
N PHE A 96 -3.12 11.38 2.16
CA PHE A 96 -3.26 10.02 1.62
C PHE A 96 -4.55 9.84 0.82
N ILE A 97 -5.70 10.28 1.38
CA ILE A 97 -7.01 10.17 0.73
C ILE A 97 -6.99 10.92 -0.60
N ASP A 98 -6.59 12.19 -0.59
CA ASP A 98 -6.51 13.05 -1.78
C ASP A 98 -5.67 12.40 -2.88
N MET A 99 -4.58 11.73 -2.52
CA MET A 99 -3.76 10.99 -3.48
C MET A 99 -4.53 9.81 -4.06
N VAL A 100 -5.01 8.89 -3.22
CA VAL A 100 -5.59 7.62 -3.70
C VAL A 100 -6.95 7.80 -4.39
N THR A 101 -7.68 8.87 -4.10
CA THR A 101 -8.94 9.19 -4.78
C THR A 101 -8.78 10.10 -6.01
N SER A 102 -7.56 10.54 -6.33
CA SER A 102 -7.33 11.40 -7.50
C SER A 102 -7.43 10.62 -8.82
N ASP A 103 -7.95 11.26 -9.86
CA ASP A 103 -8.02 10.66 -11.22
C ASP A 103 -6.64 10.20 -11.72
N ALA A 104 -5.59 10.95 -11.37
CA ALA A 104 -4.22 10.62 -11.74
C ALA A 104 -3.74 9.31 -11.07
N TYR A 105 -4.11 9.09 -9.81
CA TYR A 105 -3.80 7.84 -9.12
C TYR A 105 -4.64 6.68 -9.68
N GLN A 106 -5.94 6.91 -9.88
CA GLN A 106 -6.84 5.90 -10.46
C GLN A 106 -6.39 5.45 -11.85
N ALA A 107 -5.78 6.36 -12.64
CA ALA A 107 -5.21 6.03 -13.94
C ALA A 107 -3.99 5.08 -13.88
N ILE A 108 -3.29 4.99 -12.75
CA ILE A 108 -2.05 4.20 -12.60
C ILE A 108 -2.19 3.00 -11.65
N MET A 109 -3.28 2.93 -10.87
CA MET A 109 -3.43 1.92 -9.81
C MET A 109 -3.45 0.49 -10.36
N HIS A 110 -3.85 0.31 -11.63
CA HIS A 110 -3.86 -0.98 -12.31
C HIS A 110 -2.47 -1.65 -12.31
N TYR A 111 -1.36 -0.90 -12.42
CA TYR A 111 -0.01 -1.47 -12.32
C TYR A 111 0.23 -2.14 -10.95
N ARG A 112 -0.30 -1.55 -9.86
CA ARG A 112 -0.23 -2.17 -8.52
C ARG A 112 -1.07 -3.44 -8.45
N GLU A 113 -2.29 -3.41 -8.97
CA GLU A 113 -3.21 -4.57 -8.98
C GLU A 113 -2.68 -5.72 -9.85
N GLU A 114 -2.06 -5.39 -10.98
CA GLU A 114 -1.39 -6.33 -11.86
C GLU A 114 -0.17 -6.95 -11.19
N ALA A 115 0.55 -6.19 -10.36
CA ALA A 115 1.77 -6.64 -9.70
C ALA A 115 1.58 -7.62 -8.54
N LEU A 116 0.46 -7.55 -7.81
CA LEU A 116 0.36 -8.16 -6.48
C LEU A 116 -0.56 -9.39 -6.44
N VAL A 117 -0.11 -10.44 -5.76
CA VAL A 117 -0.99 -11.56 -5.35
C VAL A 117 -1.72 -11.19 -4.07
N ARG A 118 -1.02 -10.48 -3.18
CA ARG A 118 -1.49 -10.16 -1.84
C ARG A 118 -0.73 -8.96 -1.26
N SER A 119 -1.39 -8.21 -0.39
CA SER A 119 -0.79 -7.10 0.31
C SER A 119 -1.45 -6.85 1.66
N VAL A 120 -0.66 -6.27 2.57
CA VAL A 120 -1.15 -5.67 3.82
C VAL A 120 -0.85 -4.19 3.79
N LEU A 121 -1.86 -3.38 4.09
CA LEU A 121 -1.74 -1.95 4.27
C LEU A 121 -2.23 -1.57 5.67
N TYR A 122 -1.34 -1.04 6.50
CA TYR A 122 -1.69 -0.61 7.86
C TYR A 122 -1.35 0.86 8.09
N ALA A 123 -2.34 1.64 8.49
CA ALA A 123 -2.13 3.00 8.93
C ALA A 123 -1.65 3.03 10.38
N SER A 124 -0.48 3.62 10.63
CA SER A 124 0.08 3.80 11.97
C SER A 124 0.25 5.29 12.31
N ASN A 125 0.16 5.59 13.59
CA ASN A 125 0.53 6.91 14.12
C ASN A 125 1.95 6.81 14.67
N PRO A 126 2.89 7.68 14.25
CA PRO A 126 4.22 7.71 14.82
C PRO A 126 4.17 7.93 16.33
N LEU A 127 4.95 7.14 17.07
CA LEU A 127 5.28 7.41 18.47
C LEU A 127 6.61 8.18 18.46
N GLY A 128 6.68 9.28 19.23
CA GLY A 128 7.83 10.19 19.25
C GLY A 128 9.12 9.58 19.76
#